data_AF-A0A939SBA0-F1
#
_entry.id   AF-A0A939SBA0-F1
#
_cell.length_a   1.000
_cell.length_b   1.000
_cell.length_c   1.000
_cell.angle_alpha   90.00
_cell.angle_beta   90.00
_cell.angle_gamma   90.00
#
_symmetry.space_group_name_H-M   'P 1'
#
loop_
_entity.id
_entity.type
_entity.pdbx_description
1 polymer ?
#
loop_
_entity_poly.entity_id
_entity_poly.type
_entity_poly.pdbx_seq_one_letter_code
_entity_poly.pdbx_strand_id
1 'polypeptide(L)'
;MARGKRRRRPASGEPRDVTRLAHGGARLETRRGSDWYVREIPASRSEKAYVCPGCALDILPGQAHLVIWSAEHLFGDDAAIRERRHWHTHCWRVF
;
A
#
# COMPACT_ATOMS: atom_id res chain seq x y z
N MET A 1 40.37 29.30 3.54
CA MET A 1 39.72 28.30 2.66
C MET A 1 38.38 27.90 3.26
N ALA A 2 37.27 28.41 2.75
CA ALA A 2 35.93 28.17 3.29
C ALA A 2 35.26 26.97 2.59
N ARG A 3 35.05 25.86 3.32
CA ARG A 3 34.27 24.71 2.83
C ARG A 3 32.78 25.06 2.87
N GLY A 4 32.20 25.30 1.69
CA GLY A 4 30.76 25.50 1.51
C GLY A 4 29.96 24.31 2.03
N LYS A 5 29.21 24.50 3.12
CA LYS A 5 28.26 23.51 3.62
C LYS A 5 27.05 23.51 2.71
N ARG A 6 26.89 22.42 1.96
CA ARG A 6 25.73 22.12 1.10
C ARG A 6 24.44 22.42 1.87
N ARG A 7 23.66 23.36 1.34
CA ARG A 7 22.32 23.69 1.83
C ARG A 7 21.49 22.41 1.79
N ARG A 8 21.03 21.93 2.96
CA ARG A 8 20.00 20.90 3.05
C ARG A 8 18.77 21.44 2.33
N ARG A 9 18.38 20.80 1.22
CA ARG A 9 17.11 21.06 0.55
C ARG A 9 16.01 20.79 1.59
N PRO A 10 15.11 21.75 1.88
CA PRO A 10 13.97 21.44 2.73
C PRO A 10 13.17 20.35 2.03
N ALA A 11 12.82 19.29 2.78
CA ALA A 11 11.86 18.31 2.34
C ALA A 11 10.59 19.08 1.97
N SER A 12 10.24 19.08 0.70
CA SER A 12 8.97 19.62 0.22
C SER A 12 7.88 18.97 1.06
N GLY A 13 7.22 19.76 1.90
CA GLY A 13 6.01 19.35 2.59
C GLY A 13 4.95 19.14 1.54
N GLU A 14 4.87 17.92 1.01
CA GLU A 14 3.69 17.42 0.33
C GLU A 14 2.51 17.63 1.30
N PRO A 15 1.36 18.14 0.83
CA PRO A 15 0.19 18.30 1.69
C PRO A 15 0.00 16.98 2.42
N ARG A 16 0.01 16.99 3.75
CA ARG A 16 -0.13 15.79 4.58
C ARG A 16 -1.29 14.98 4.00
N ASP A 17 -0.94 13.86 3.40
CA ASP A 17 -1.72 13.09 2.44
C ASP A 17 -3.10 12.74 3.03
N VAL A 18 -4.07 13.64 2.80
CA VAL A 18 -5.43 13.55 3.37
C VAL A 18 -6.11 12.28 2.88
N THR A 19 -5.80 11.89 1.65
CA THR A 19 -6.19 10.63 1.02
C THR A 19 -5.63 9.46 1.82
N ARG A 20 -4.33 9.45 2.13
CA ARG A 20 -3.71 8.41 2.95
C ARG A 20 -4.31 8.30 4.35
N LEU A 21 -4.64 9.43 4.98
CA LEU A 21 -5.32 9.44 6.28
C LEU A 21 -6.74 8.86 6.18
N ALA A 22 -7.50 9.23 5.15
CA ALA A 22 -8.86 8.72 4.90
C ALA A 22 -8.88 7.21 4.63
N HIS A 23 -7.84 6.66 4.00
CA HIS A 23 -7.76 5.25 3.63
C HIS A 23 -6.85 4.43 4.56
N GLY A 24 -6.74 4.84 5.82
CA GLY A 24 -6.07 4.06 6.87
C GLY A 24 -4.58 3.81 6.61
N GLY A 25 -3.89 4.78 6.02
CA GLY A 25 -2.46 4.74 5.72
C GLY A 25 -2.13 4.24 4.30
N ALA A 26 -3.12 3.90 3.49
CA ALA A 26 -2.91 3.42 2.12
C ALA A 26 -2.49 4.52 1.15
N ARG A 27 -1.59 4.18 0.23
CA ARG A 27 -1.22 5.05 -0.89
C ARG A 27 -2.03 4.68 -2.13
N LEU A 28 -2.26 5.64 -3.01
CA LEU A 28 -2.85 5.39 -4.32
C LEU A 28 -1.74 4.95 -5.30
N GLU A 29 -1.98 3.89 -6.07
CA GLU A 29 -1.06 3.35 -7.09
C GLU A 29 -1.86 2.95 -8.34
N THR A 30 -1.50 3.52 -9.50
CA THR A 30 -2.10 3.16 -10.79
C THR A 30 -1.39 1.95 -11.40
N ARG A 31 -2.13 0.91 -11.75
CA ARG A 31 -1.61 -0.31 -12.40
C ARG A 31 -2.56 -0.83 -13.44
N ARG A 32 -1.99 -1.18 -14.61
CA ARG A 32 -2.71 -1.74 -15.76
C ARG A 32 -3.95 -0.92 -16.16
N GLY A 33 -3.90 0.40 -15.95
CA GLY A 33 -4.99 1.33 -16.27
C GLY A 33 -6.08 1.46 -15.20
N SER A 34 -5.91 0.88 -14.02
CA SER A 34 -6.83 1.05 -12.88
C SER A 34 -6.10 1.57 -11.65
N ASP A 35 -6.83 2.32 -10.81
CA ASP A 35 -6.29 2.88 -9.57
C ASP A 35 -6.58 1.97 -8.37
N TRP A 36 -5.54 1.78 -7.55
CA TRP A 36 -5.58 0.88 -6.40
C TRP A 36 -5.09 1.57 -5.14
N TYR A 37 -5.78 1.36 -4.03
CA TYR A 37 -5.26 1.67 -2.72
C TYR A 37 -4.39 0.53 -2.22
N VAL A 38 -3.15 0.85 -1.85
CA VAL A 38 -2.13 -0.11 -1.41
C VAL A 38 -1.71 0.24 0.01
N ARG A 39 -1.92 -0.68 0.95
CA ARG A 39 -1.49 -0.54 2.33
C ARG A 39 -0.47 -1.62 2.70
N GLU A 40 0.62 -1.20 3.32
CA GLU A 40 1.63 -2.09 3.87
C GLU A 40 1.19 -2.63 5.24
N ILE A 41 1.26 -3.95 5.40
CA ILE A 41 1.03 -4.64 6.67
C ILE A 41 2.36 -5.17 7.19
N PRO A 42 2.87 -4.66 8.34
CA PRO A 42 4.07 -5.18 8.94
C PRO A 42 3.83 -6.59 9.47
N ALA A 43 4.90 -7.39 9.53
CA ALA A 43 4.91 -8.75 10.07
C ALA A 43 4.17 -8.89 11.42
N SER A 44 4.40 -7.93 12.34
CA SER A 44 3.79 -7.91 13.68
C SER A 44 2.27 -7.73 13.69
N ARG A 45 1.66 -7.30 12.57
CA ARG A 45 0.20 -7.16 12.40
C ARG A 45 -0.39 -8.24 11.48
N SER A 46 0.43 -9.18 11.00
CA SER A 46 -0.03 -10.32 10.22
C SER A 46 -0.41 -11.45 11.17
N GLU A 47 -1.65 -11.46 11.64
CA GLU A 47 -2.11 -12.42 12.65
C GLU A 47 -2.86 -13.62 12.05
N LYS A 48 -3.19 -13.56 10.75
CA LYS A 48 -4.00 -14.56 10.05
C LYS A 48 -3.37 -14.93 8.71
N ALA A 49 -3.61 -16.17 8.28
CA ALA A 49 -3.22 -16.63 6.96
C ALA A 49 -4.18 -16.09 5.89
N TYR A 50 -3.65 -15.72 4.73
CA TYR A 50 -4.42 -15.27 3.57
C TYR A 50 -3.85 -15.83 2.28
N VAL A 51 -4.70 -16.12 1.29
CA VAL A 51 -4.23 -16.61 -0.02
C VAL A 51 -3.84 -15.42 -0.91
N CYS A 52 -2.62 -15.43 -1.44
CA CYS A 52 -2.15 -14.42 -2.37
C CYS A 52 -2.70 -14.66 -3.80
N PRO A 53 -3.41 -13.69 -4.42
CA PRO A 53 -3.95 -13.87 -5.77
C PRO A 53 -2.90 -14.04 -6.87
N GLY A 54 -1.69 -13.52 -6.67
CA GLY A 54 -0.63 -13.56 -7.69
C GLY A 54 0.08 -14.90 -7.82
N CYS A 55 0.15 -15.70 -6.75
CA CYS A 55 0.82 -17.01 -6.76
C CYS A 55 -0.04 -18.16 -6.21
N ALA A 56 -1.25 -17.88 -5.72
CA ALA A 56 -2.14 -18.84 -5.05
C ALA A 56 -1.53 -19.54 -3.81
N LEU A 57 -0.45 -18.99 -3.25
CA LEU A 57 0.17 -19.48 -2.01
C LEU A 57 -0.29 -18.66 -0.80
N ASP A 58 -0.23 -19.28 0.37
CA ASP A 58 -0.56 -18.64 1.64
C ASP A 58 0.50 -17.63 2.09
N ILE A 59 0.02 -16.45 2.45
CA ILE A 59 0.73 -15.47 3.27
C ILE A 59 0.51 -15.89 4.72
N LEU A 60 1.54 -16.38 5.36
CA LEU A 60 1.45 -16.90 6.73
C LEU A 60 1.39 -15.76 7.78
N PRO A 61 0.85 -16.04 8.98
CA PRO A 61 0.99 -15.15 10.13
C PRO A 61 2.47 -14.82 10.38
N GLY A 62 2.75 -13.58 10.76
CA GLY A 62 4.10 -13.06 10.94
C GLY A 62 4.80 -12.64 9.64
N GLN A 63 4.19 -12.81 8.46
CA GLN A 63 4.77 -12.36 7.19
C GLN A 63 4.28 -10.96 6.81
N ALA A 64 5.22 -10.05 6.56
CA ALA A 64 4.90 -8.72 6.03
C ALA A 64 4.37 -8.83 4.59
N HIS A 65 3.27 -8.13 4.32
CA HIS A 65 2.55 -8.23 3.05
C HIS A 65 1.77 -6.93 2.75
N LEU A 66 1.07 -6.90 1.62
CA LEU A 66 0.27 -5.75 1.19
C LEU A 66 -1.22 -6.10 1.22
N VAL A 67 -2.04 -5.12 1.59
CA VAL A 67 -3.49 -5.17 1.47
C VAL A 67 -3.92 -4.17 0.42
N ILE A 68 -4.67 -4.64 -0.57
CA ILE A 68 -4.97 -3.89 -1.79
C ILE A 68 -6.46 -3.95 -2.09
N TRP A 69 -7.04 -2.81 -2.47
CA TRP A 69 -8.43 -2.70 -2.92
C TRP A 69 -8.57 -1.65 -4.01
N SER A 70 -9.64 -1.74 -4.79
CA SER A 70 -9.90 -0.83 -5.91
C SER A 70 -10.24 0.58 -5.40
N ALA A 71 -9.69 1.62 -6.04
CA ALA A 71 -10.08 3.01 -5.82
C ALA A 71 -11.31 3.40 -6.67
N GLU A 72 -11.71 2.54 -7.61
CA GLU A 72 -12.75 2.81 -8.60
C GLU A 72 -13.98 1.90 -8.37
N HIS A 73 -14.16 1.43 -7.14
CA HIS A 73 -15.23 0.50 -6.83
C HIS A 73 -16.61 1.17 -6.94
N LEU A 74 -17.51 0.58 -7.74
CA LEU A 74 -18.82 1.16 -8.09
C LEU A 74 -19.72 1.46 -6.87
N PHE A 75 -19.54 0.71 -5.79
CA PHE A 75 -20.29 0.86 -4.53
C PHE A 75 -19.54 1.66 -3.45
N GLY A 76 -18.47 2.37 -3.84
CA GLY A 76 -17.65 3.19 -2.95
C GLY A 76 -16.61 2.40 -2.15
N ASP A 77 -15.87 3.14 -1.32
CA ASP A 77 -14.66 2.64 -0.64
C ASP A 77 -14.93 1.56 0.41
N ASP A 78 -16.03 1.64 1.16
CA ASP A 78 -16.32 0.66 2.21
C ASP A 78 -16.57 -0.73 1.61
N ALA A 79 -17.24 -0.78 0.46
CA ALA A 79 -17.41 -2.00 -0.30
C ALA A 79 -16.06 -2.50 -0.86
N ALA A 80 -15.23 -1.61 -1.41
CA ALA A 80 -13.89 -1.96 -1.88
C ALA A 80 -13.01 -2.57 -0.77
N ILE A 81 -13.06 -2.01 0.44
CA ILE A 81 -12.31 -2.48 1.60
C ILE A 81 -12.79 -3.85 2.06
N ARG A 82 -14.09 -4.17 1.92
CA ARG A 82 -14.61 -5.52 2.22
C ARG A 82 -14.08 -6.56 1.22
N GLU A 83 -13.87 -6.15 -0.02
CA GLU A 83 -13.30 -6.98 -1.10
C GLU A 83 -11.77 -6.92 -1.19
N ARG A 84 -11.11 -6.34 -0.18
CA ARG A 84 -9.65 -6.21 -0.13
C ARG A 84 -8.94 -7.55 -0.27
N ARG A 85 -7.85 -7.56 -1.03
CA ARG A 85 -7.03 -8.73 -1.29
C ARG A 85 -5.66 -8.57 -0.63
N HIS A 86 -5.12 -9.69 -0.17
CA HIS A 86 -3.82 -9.73 0.51
C HIS A 86 -2.78 -10.28 -0.47
N TRP A 87 -1.68 -9.57 -0.62
CA TRP A 87 -0.65 -9.88 -1.61
C TRP A 87 0.72 -9.95 -0.96
N HIS A 88 1.53 -10.93 -1.35
CA HIS A 88 2.97 -10.82 -1.12
C HIS A 88 3.50 -9.54 -1.78
N THR A 89 4.42 -8.84 -1.12
CA THR A 89 5.03 -7.62 -1.65
C THR A 89 5.65 -7.83 -3.04
N HIS A 90 6.28 -9.00 -3.26
CA HIS A 90 6.84 -9.34 -4.56
C HIS A 90 5.76 -9.61 -5.61
N CYS A 91 4.73 -10.40 -5.28
CA CYS A 91 3.65 -10.72 -6.20
C CYS A 91 2.89 -9.47 -6.66
N TRP A 92 2.67 -8.50 -5.75
CA TRP A 92 2.11 -7.23 -6.17
C TRP A 92 3.05 -6.52 -7.12
N ARG A 93 4.35 -6.40 -6.81
CA ARG A 93 5.31 -5.68 -7.67
C ARG A 93 5.32 -6.15 -9.13
N VAL A 94 5.09 -7.44 -9.38
CA VAL A 94 5.09 -8.05 -10.72
C VAL A 94 3.70 -8.17 -11.37
N PHE A 95 2.62 -7.85 -10.64
CA PHE A 95 1.25 -7.85 -11.15
C PHE A 95 0.97 -6.61 -12.01
#